data_AF-F3BA42-F1
#
_entry.id   AF-F3BA42-F1
#
_cell.length_a   1.000
_cell.length_b   1.000
_cell.length_c   1.000
_cell.angle_alpha   90.00
_cell.angle_beta   90.00
_cell.angle_gamma   90.00
#
_symmetry.space_group_name_H-M   'P 1'
#
loop_
_entity.id
_entity.type
_entity.pdbx_description
1 polymer ?
#
loop_
_entity_poly.entity_id
_entity_poly.type
_entity_poly.pdbx_seq_one_letter_code
_entity_poly.pdbx_strand_id
1 'polypeptide(L)'
;MTKEKKSKKTRMIELILAASICILLVTEGVLLINQKKESKNEKPILTQEEAKKIDRKNMESAKDTVVEKEGADITIGTKDVAEVQETEQTRDYIIEDSYARALTMEELTLLTAEELQIARNEILARHGRKFEDEKMQMYFESKSWYSGTMEAAEFDAYYDSILSETEKANVQLIQSMETMGETETTETEE
;
A
#
# COMPACT_ATOMS: atom_id res chain seq x y z
N MET A 1 -10.08 -19.00 66.40
CA MET A 1 -9.86 -17.90 65.43
C MET A 1 -8.36 -17.69 65.24
N THR A 2 -7.75 -18.40 64.30
CA THR A 2 -6.31 -18.35 64.01
C THR A 2 -6.04 -17.45 62.80
N LYS A 3 -5.35 -16.31 63.00
CA LYS A 3 -4.90 -15.47 61.88
C LYS A 3 -3.63 -16.06 61.27
N GLU A 4 -3.78 -16.79 60.17
CA GLU A 4 -2.65 -17.39 59.46
C GLU A 4 -1.71 -16.31 58.89
N LYS A 5 -0.40 -16.45 59.12
CA LYS A 5 0.57 -15.37 58.94
C LYS A 5 1.22 -15.44 57.55
N LYS A 6 0.44 -15.18 56.49
CA LYS A 6 0.84 -15.22 55.08
C LYS A 6 2.27 -14.72 54.83
N SER A 7 3.07 -15.54 54.14
CA SER A 7 4.49 -15.35 53.87
C SER A 7 4.79 -14.07 53.06
N LYS A 8 6.01 -13.54 53.19
CA LYS A 8 6.47 -12.38 52.41
C LYS A 8 6.34 -12.60 50.90
N LYS A 9 6.64 -13.83 50.40
CA LYS A 9 6.46 -14.19 48.98
C LYS A 9 4.99 -14.15 48.57
N THR A 10 4.08 -14.70 49.37
CA THR A 10 2.63 -14.67 49.11
C THR A 10 2.11 -13.24 49.02
N ARG A 11 2.49 -12.37 49.96
CA ARG A 11 2.09 -10.94 49.95
C ARG A 11 2.65 -10.19 48.74
N MET A 12 3.85 -10.53 48.30
CA MET A 12 4.47 -9.93 47.11
C MET A 12 3.71 -10.33 45.84
N ILE A 13 3.30 -11.61 45.72
CA ILE A 13 2.48 -12.10 44.61
C ILE A 13 1.08 -11.45 44.62
N GLU A 14 0.45 -11.31 45.80
CA GLU A 14 -0.85 -10.62 45.96
C GLU A 14 -0.77 -9.14 45.53
N LEU A 15 0.32 -8.45 45.84
CA LEU A 15 0.55 -7.06 45.40
C LEU A 15 0.80 -6.94 43.90
N ILE A 16 1.54 -7.88 43.30
CA ILE A 16 1.81 -7.89 41.84
C ILE A 16 0.51 -8.14 41.06
N LEU A 17 -0.29 -9.12 41.48
CA LEU A 17 -1.59 -9.42 40.84
C LEU A 17 -2.59 -8.26 40.99
N ALA A 18 -2.63 -7.61 42.16
CA ALA A 18 -3.45 -6.42 42.36
C ALA A 18 -3.00 -5.27 41.44
N ALA A 19 -1.69 -5.04 41.32
CA ALA A 19 -1.15 -3.99 40.44
C ALA A 19 -1.48 -4.25 38.95
N SER A 20 -1.33 -5.48 38.45
CA SER A 20 -1.68 -5.81 37.06
C SER A 20 -3.16 -5.63 36.75
N ILE A 21 -4.05 -5.98 37.70
CA ILE A 21 -5.50 -5.79 37.53
C ILE A 21 -5.84 -4.29 37.52
N CYS A 22 -5.23 -3.49 38.40
CA CYS A 22 -5.42 -2.04 38.41
C CYS A 22 -4.94 -1.36 37.11
N ILE A 23 -3.84 -1.83 36.50
CA ILE A 23 -3.34 -1.28 35.23
C ILE A 23 -4.36 -1.52 34.10
N LEU A 24 -4.88 -2.74 33.96
CA LEU A 24 -5.87 -3.09 32.92
C LEU A 24 -7.14 -2.24 33.03
N LEU A 25 -7.69 -2.10 34.24
CA LEU A 25 -8.90 -1.30 34.50
C LEU A 25 -8.69 0.20 34.23
N VAL A 26 -7.47 0.72 34.39
CA VAL A 26 -7.12 2.10 34.02
C VAL A 26 -7.05 2.26 32.50
N THR A 27 -6.48 1.30 31.76
CA THR A 27 -6.43 1.36 30.29
C THR A 27 -7.81 1.31 29.65
N GLU A 28 -8.71 0.44 30.12
CA GLU A 28 -10.10 0.36 29.64
C GLU A 28 -10.89 1.64 29.98
N GLY A 29 -10.68 2.21 31.18
CA GLY A 29 -11.32 3.45 31.61
C GLY A 29 -10.95 4.68 30.79
N VAL A 30 -9.71 4.77 30.27
CA VAL A 30 -9.25 5.89 29.43
C VAL A 30 -9.88 5.84 28.03
N LEU A 31 -10.03 4.65 27.45
CA LEU A 31 -10.53 4.46 26.08
C LEU A 31 -11.96 5.01 25.88
N LEU A 32 -12.81 4.92 26.91
CA LEU A 32 -14.22 5.34 26.83
C LEU A 32 -14.44 6.86 26.88
N ILE A 33 -13.44 7.65 27.29
CA ILE A 33 -13.60 9.11 27.47
C ILE A 33 -13.57 9.85 26.11
N ASN A 34 -12.89 9.27 25.10
CA ASN A 34 -12.67 9.93 23.80
C ASN A 34 -13.86 9.89 22.82
N GLN A 35 -14.97 9.20 23.13
CA GLN A 35 -16.13 9.10 22.23
C GLN A 35 -17.21 10.20 22.38
N LYS A 36 -16.92 11.35 22.98
CA LYS A 36 -17.93 12.43 23.15
C LYS A 36 -17.49 13.84 22.78
N LYS A 37 -17.18 14.04 21.49
CA LYS A 37 -17.33 15.32 20.79
C LYS A 37 -17.62 15.08 19.30
N GLU A 38 -18.89 15.21 18.90
CA GLU A 38 -19.32 15.89 17.67
C GLU A 38 -20.85 15.89 17.54
N SER A 39 -21.47 17.07 17.49
CA SER A 39 -22.80 17.28 16.90
C SER A 39 -23.26 18.74 16.96
N LYS A 40 -23.56 19.26 15.77
CA LYS A 40 -24.47 20.37 15.48
C LYS A 40 -24.07 21.77 15.97
N ASN A 41 -23.70 22.59 14.98
CA ASN A 41 -24.72 23.53 14.49
C ASN A 41 -24.76 23.50 12.95
N GLU A 42 -25.88 23.90 12.34
CA GLU A 42 -26.20 23.60 10.94
C GLU A 42 -26.00 24.80 9.98
N LYS A 43 -26.17 24.54 8.67
CA LYS A 43 -25.90 25.47 7.55
C LYS A 43 -26.94 26.60 7.42
N PRO A 44 -26.69 27.58 6.54
CA PRO A 44 -27.68 27.89 5.50
C PRO A 44 -27.15 27.64 4.07
N ILE A 45 -28.08 27.61 3.10
CA ILE A 45 -27.86 27.23 1.68
C ILE A 45 -28.17 28.43 0.77
N LEU A 46 -27.33 28.64 -0.27
CA LEU A 46 -27.65 29.35 -1.53
C LEU A 46 -26.46 29.19 -2.51
N THR A 47 -26.56 28.93 -3.83
CA THR A 47 -27.59 28.26 -4.65
C THR A 47 -26.90 27.61 -5.87
N GLN A 48 -27.49 26.57 -6.44
CA GLN A 48 -27.06 25.92 -7.69
C GLN A 48 -27.49 26.72 -8.94
N GLU A 49 -26.87 27.86 -9.24
CA GLU A 49 -27.25 28.68 -10.44
C GLU A 49 -26.11 29.14 -11.38
N GLU A 50 -24.83 29.01 -11.02
CA GLU A 50 -23.74 29.48 -11.91
C GLU A 50 -23.29 28.47 -12.97
N ALA A 51 -23.87 27.26 -12.98
CA ALA A 51 -23.53 26.19 -13.92
C ALA A 51 -24.26 26.30 -15.28
N LYS A 52 -24.25 27.48 -15.96
CA LYS A 52 -24.78 27.62 -17.34
C LYS A 52 -24.33 28.87 -18.15
N LYS A 53 -23.05 28.90 -18.51
CA LYS A 53 -22.43 29.52 -19.72
C LYS A 53 -20.98 29.01 -19.72
N ILE A 54 -20.35 28.61 -20.82
CA ILE A 54 -20.33 29.19 -22.16
C ILE A 54 -20.84 28.19 -23.22
N ASP A 55 -21.50 28.71 -24.26
CA ASP A 55 -22.02 27.90 -25.38
C ASP A 55 -21.10 27.97 -26.62
N ARG A 56 -21.29 27.05 -27.56
CA ARG A 56 -20.52 26.96 -28.81
C ARG A 56 -21.02 27.97 -29.86
N LYS A 57 -20.08 28.60 -30.59
CA LYS A 57 -20.02 28.69 -32.08
C LYS A 57 -19.47 30.02 -32.63
N ASN A 58 -18.24 29.95 -33.17
CA ASN A 58 -17.74 30.54 -34.44
C ASN A 58 -16.22 30.26 -34.48
N MET A 59 -15.57 29.63 -35.48
CA MET A 59 -15.78 29.46 -36.92
C MET A 59 -15.20 30.60 -37.79
N GLU A 60 -14.27 30.23 -38.67
CA GLU A 60 -13.78 30.88 -39.89
C GLU A 60 -12.91 32.15 -39.88
N SER A 61 -11.58 31.95 -39.87
CA SER A 61 -10.58 32.47 -40.85
C SER A 61 -9.22 31.80 -40.52
N ALA A 62 -8.54 31.03 -41.39
CA ALA A 62 -7.93 31.35 -42.70
C ALA A 62 -6.89 32.49 -42.61
N LYS A 63 -5.65 32.43 -43.13
CA LYS A 63 -4.79 31.42 -43.81
C LYS A 63 -3.33 31.94 -43.70
N ASP A 64 -2.20 31.25 -43.95
CA ASP A 64 -1.82 29.91 -44.46
C ASP A 64 -0.41 29.57 -43.87
N THR A 65 0.15 28.34 -43.90
CA THR A 65 1.01 27.83 -45.01
C THR A 65 1.48 26.40 -44.73
N VAL A 66 1.63 25.59 -45.79
CA VAL A 66 2.04 24.17 -45.80
C VAL A 66 3.57 23.97 -45.81
N VAL A 67 4.07 22.97 -45.08
CA VAL A 67 5.13 22.04 -45.55
C VAL A 67 4.82 20.64 -45.01
N GLU A 68 4.91 19.61 -45.85
CA GLU A 68 4.66 18.19 -45.51
C GLU A 68 5.99 17.46 -45.20
N LYS A 69 5.95 16.38 -44.39
CA LYS A 69 6.20 15.05 -44.97
C LYS A 69 5.75 13.84 -44.15
N GLU A 70 5.53 12.76 -44.92
CA GLU A 70 5.19 11.38 -44.59
C GLU A 70 6.30 10.67 -43.76
N GLY A 71 6.08 9.52 -43.11
CA GLY A 71 4.85 8.71 -42.96
C GLY A 71 5.10 7.19 -43.02
N ALA A 72 4.50 6.45 -42.09
CA ALA A 72 4.33 4.98 -42.06
C ALA A 72 3.26 4.68 -40.97
N ASP A 73 2.02 4.40 -41.32
CA ASP A 73 1.47 3.05 -41.52
C ASP A 73 1.96 1.98 -40.53
N ILE A 74 1.06 1.56 -39.64
CA ILE A 74 1.08 0.24 -39.00
C ILE A 74 -0.35 -0.29 -39.08
N THR A 75 -0.52 -1.40 -39.81
CA THR A 75 -1.82 -1.99 -40.12
C THR A 75 -2.32 -2.88 -38.96
N ILE A 76 -3.63 -2.90 -38.70
CA ILE A 76 -4.22 -3.83 -37.72
C ILE A 76 -4.26 -5.23 -38.33
N GLY A 77 -3.32 -6.09 -37.91
CA GLY A 77 -3.25 -7.51 -38.26
C GLY A 77 -3.54 -8.41 -37.07
N THR A 78 -4.69 -9.09 -37.08
CA THR A 78 -5.03 -10.08 -36.05
C THR A 78 -4.37 -11.42 -36.34
N LYS A 79 -3.92 -12.10 -35.29
CA LYS A 79 -3.53 -13.53 -35.22
C LYS A 79 -2.15 -13.89 -35.79
N ASP A 80 -1.21 -14.14 -34.89
CA ASP A 80 -0.80 -15.52 -34.58
C ASP A 80 -0.33 -15.64 -33.12
N VAL A 81 -0.34 -16.86 -32.58
CA VAL A 81 0.13 -17.15 -31.21
C VAL A 81 1.64 -17.34 -31.26
N ALA A 82 2.37 -16.23 -31.13
CA ALA A 82 3.82 -16.22 -31.08
C ALA A 82 4.33 -16.39 -29.64
N GLU A 83 5.32 -17.27 -29.49
CA GLU A 83 6.12 -17.49 -28.28
C GLU A 83 6.67 -16.16 -27.75
N VAL A 84 6.20 -15.73 -26.56
CA VAL A 84 6.69 -14.51 -25.92
C VAL A 84 8.04 -14.81 -25.30
N GLN A 85 9.09 -14.65 -26.09
CA GLN A 85 10.44 -14.55 -25.57
C GLN A 85 10.57 -13.20 -24.85
N GLU A 86 10.56 -13.23 -23.52
CA GLU A 86 10.66 -12.03 -22.70
C GLU A 86 12.01 -11.33 -22.93
N THR A 87 11.98 -10.27 -23.73
CA THR A 87 13.06 -9.30 -23.75
C THR A 87 13.03 -8.57 -22.41
N GLU A 88 14.06 -8.79 -21.59
CA GLU A 88 14.34 -8.13 -20.30
C GLU A 88 14.45 -6.59 -20.41
N GLN A 89 13.33 -5.95 -20.72
CA GLN A 89 13.09 -4.53 -20.50
C GLN A 89 12.64 -4.40 -19.04
N THR A 90 13.62 -4.43 -18.14
CA THR A 90 13.40 -4.45 -16.68
C THR A 90 12.60 -3.22 -16.23
N ARG A 91 11.28 -3.39 -16.10
CA ARG A 91 10.30 -2.35 -15.78
C ARG A 91 10.80 -1.49 -14.60
N ASP A 92 10.82 -0.16 -14.72
CA ASP A 92 11.31 0.72 -13.65
C ASP A 92 10.50 0.55 -12.36
N TYR A 93 9.18 0.34 -12.50
CA TYR A 93 8.22 0.00 -11.45
C TYR A 93 7.33 -1.16 -11.91
N ILE A 94 6.87 -1.98 -10.97
CA ILE A 94 5.78 -2.95 -11.21
C ILE A 94 4.44 -2.23 -11.12
N ILE A 95 4.24 -1.37 -10.10
CA ILE A 95 3.00 -0.62 -9.88
C ILE A 95 3.32 0.84 -9.49
N GLU A 96 3.49 1.71 -10.49
CA GLU A 96 4.00 3.07 -10.31
C GLU A 96 3.20 3.94 -9.31
N ASP A 97 1.88 3.76 -9.25
CA ASP A 97 0.96 4.56 -8.44
C ASP A 97 0.50 3.90 -7.12
N SER A 98 1.15 2.80 -6.73
CA SER A 98 0.93 2.05 -5.47
C SER A 98 1.12 2.87 -4.18
N TYR A 99 1.78 4.03 -4.27
CA TYR A 99 1.92 5.00 -3.17
C TYR A 99 0.73 5.96 -3.03
N ALA A 100 -0.11 6.09 -4.07
CA ALA A 100 -1.10 7.16 -4.22
C ALA A 100 -2.56 6.68 -4.14
N ARG A 101 -2.84 5.43 -4.52
CA ARG A 101 -4.19 4.85 -4.54
C ARG A 101 -4.23 3.44 -3.95
N ALA A 102 -5.43 2.98 -3.61
CA ALA A 102 -5.65 1.57 -3.33
C ALA A 102 -5.50 0.73 -4.61
N LEU A 103 -4.94 -0.47 -4.45
CA LEU A 103 -4.89 -1.52 -5.47
C LEU A 103 -6.09 -2.46 -5.33
N THR A 104 -6.44 -3.20 -6.39
CA THR A 104 -7.50 -4.22 -6.36
C THR A 104 -6.93 -5.64 -6.56
N MET A 105 -7.69 -6.66 -6.15
CA MET A 105 -7.28 -8.05 -6.32
C MET A 105 -7.13 -8.42 -7.79
N GLU A 106 -8.01 -7.89 -8.65
CA GLU A 106 -8.01 -8.11 -10.10
C GLU A 106 -6.71 -7.61 -10.74
N GLU A 107 -6.18 -6.45 -10.31
CA GLU A 107 -4.88 -5.95 -10.77
C GLU A 107 -3.73 -6.87 -10.37
N LEU A 108 -3.77 -7.40 -9.14
CA LEU A 108 -2.73 -8.27 -8.60
C LEU A 108 -2.78 -9.69 -9.16
N THR A 109 -3.95 -10.20 -9.57
CA THR A 109 -4.07 -11.50 -10.28
C THR A 109 -3.44 -11.51 -11.67
N LEU A 110 -3.00 -10.36 -12.20
CA LEU A 110 -2.27 -10.24 -13.46
C LEU A 110 -0.74 -10.29 -13.27
N LEU A 111 -0.24 -10.34 -12.03
CA LEU A 111 1.18 -10.36 -11.71
C LEU A 111 1.64 -11.77 -11.34
N THR A 112 2.87 -12.09 -11.70
CA THR A 112 3.56 -13.30 -11.21
C THR A 112 3.86 -13.22 -9.71
N ALA A 113 4.10 -14.36 -9.05
CA ALA A 113 4.50 -14.39 -7.63
C ALA A 113 5.79 -13.58 -7.35
N GLU A 114 6.70 -13.53 -8.31
CA GLU A 114 7.90 -12.67 -8.24
C GLU A 114 7.55 -11.19 -8.39
N GLU A 115 6.70 -10.81 -9.34
CA GLU A 115 6.23 -9.43 -9.46
C GLU A 115 5.42 -8.96 -8.24
N LEU A 116 4.67 -9.83 -7.57
CA LEU A 116 3.99 -9.52 -6.30
C LEU A 116 5.03 -9.22 -5.19
N GLN A 117 6.01 -10.11 -5.00
CA GLN A 117 7.09 -9.90 -4.04
C GLN A 117 7.86 -8.59 -4.32
N ILE A 118 8.16 -8.31 -5.59
CA ILE A 118 8.81 -7.06 -6.00
C ILE A 118 7.89 -5.87 -5.78
N ALA A 119 6.61 -5.91 -6.15
CA ALA A 119 5.66 -4.80 -5.98
C ALA A 119 5.46 -4.42 -4.51
N ARG A 120 5.38 -5.41 -3.61
CA ARG A 120 5.39 -5.16 -2.16
C ARG A 120 6.67 -4.44 -1.73
N ASN A 121 7.81 -4.98 -2.14
CA ASN A 121 9.11 -4.45 -1.74
C ASN A 121 9.39 -3.08 -2.38
N GLU A 122 8.79 -2.76 -3.54
CA GLU A 122 8.87 -1.46 -4.21
C GLU A 122 8.29 -0.34 -3.33
N ILE A 123 7.15 -0.59 -2.68
CA ILE A 123 6.55 0.34 -1.72
C ILE A 123 7.54 0.64 -0.58
N LEU A 124 8.25 -0.37 -0.06
CA LEU A 124 9.25 -0.19 1.00
C LEU A 124 10.53 0.50 0.49
N ALA A 125 10.96 0.17 -0.72
CA ALA A 125 12.15 0.71 -1.39
C ALA A 125 12.03 2.21 -1.69
N ARG A 126 10.82 2.69 -2.03
CA ARG A 126 10.52 4.13 -2.23
C ARG A 126 10.78 4.98 -0.99
N HIS A 127 10.65 4.38 0.20
CA HIS A 127 10.99 5.01 1.49
C HIS A 127 12.40 4.66 1.99
N GLY A 128 13.25 4.08 1.12
CA GLY A 128 14.67 3.85 1.38
C GLY A 128 14.99 2.65 2.27
N ARG A 129 14.06 1.70 2.47
CA ARG A 129 14.33 0.44 3.17
C ARG A 129 15.37 -0.39 2.40
N LYS A 130 16.42 -0.84 3.09
CA LYS A 130 17.38 -1.85 2.59
C LYS A 130 16.82 -3.27 2.70
N PHE A 131 17.36 -4.19 1.90
CA PHE A 131 16.94 -5.59 1.88
C PHE A 131 18.06 -6.52 2.36
N GLU A 132 17.71 -7.48 3.21
CA GLU A 132 18.62 -8.54 3.68
C GLU A 132 18.68 -9.71 2.67
N ASP A 133 17.68 -9.82 1.81
CA ASP A 133 17.68 -10.72 0.65
C ASP A 133 18.52 -10.13 -0.49
N GLU A 134 19.53 -10.89 -0.94
CA GLU A 134 20.49 -10.43 -1.96
C GLU A 134 19.81 -10.14 -3.31
N LYS A 135 18.79 -10.91 -3.70
CA LYS A 135 18.08 -10.72 -4.98
C LYS A 135 17.29 -9.42 -4.97
N MET A 136 16.55 -9.14 -3.89
CA MET A 136 15.82 -7.89 -3.72
C MET A 136 16.77 -6.69 -3.60
N GLN A 137 17.86 -6.79 -2.84
CA GLN A 137 18.83 -5.70 -2.72
C GLN A 137 19.46 -5.38 -4.09
N MET A 138 19.93 -6.40 -4.84
CA MET A 138 20.45 -6.21 -6.19
C MET A 138 19.40 -5.67 -7.17
N TYR A 139 18.15 -6.13 -7.08
CA TYR A 139 17.06 -5.64 -7.93
C TYR A 139 16.83 -4.14 -7.72
N PHE A 140 16.70 -3.69 -6.47
CA PHE A 140 16.47 -2.26 -6.19
C PHE A 140 17.74 -1.41 -6.41
N GLU A 141 18.95 -1.92 -6.15
CA GLU A 141 20.21 -1.22 -6.50
C GLU A 141 20.36 -0.97 -8.02
N SER A 142 19.68 -1.75 -8.87
CA SER A 142 19.62 -1.48 -10.32
C SER A 142 18.72 -0.29 -10.71
N LYS A 143 17.83 0.15 -9.81
CA LYS A 143 16.82 1.19 -10.09
C LYS A 143 17.37 2.58 -9.82
N SER A 144 17.34 3.43 -10.85
CA SER A 144 17.84 4.82 -10.77
C SER A 144 17.12 5.72 -9.75
N TRP A 145 15.92 5.31 -9.30
CA TRP A 145 15.11 6.01 -8.30
C TRP A 145 15.34 5.54 -6.85
N TYR A 146 15.98 4.39 -6.63
CA TYR A 146 16.14 3.80 -5.30
C TYR A 146 17.31 4.41 -4.53
N SER A 147 17.16 4.52 -3.20
CA SER A 147 18.25 4.89 -2.31
C SER A 147 18.10 4.21 -0.95
N GLY A 148 18.71 3.03 -0.80
CA GLY A 148 18.75 2.27 0.45
C GLY A 148 19.48 3.05 1.56
N THR A 149 18.71 3.76 2.38
CA THR A 149 19.19 4.71 3.39
C THR A 149 18.91 4.24 4.82
N MET A 150 17.93 3.36 5.01
CA MET A 150 17.49 2.86 6.32
C MET A 150 17.65 1.34 6.40
N GLU A 151 18.18 0.82 7.51
CA GLU A 151 18.32 -0.64 7.68
C GLU A 151 16.95 -1.30 7.85
N ALA A 152 16.82 -2.56 7.41
CA ALA A 152 15.56 -3.32 7.47
C ALA A 152 14.89 -3.27 8.86
N ALA A 153 15.65 -3.59 9.92
CA ALA A 153 15.16 -3.58 11.29
C ALA A 153 14.87 -2.19 11.87
N GLU A 154 15.44 -1.11 11.31
CA GLU A 154 15.09 0.27 11.68
C GLU A 154 13.77 0.68 11.01
N PHE A 155 13.64 0.39 9.73
CA PHE A 155 12.41 0.64 8.97
C PHE A 155 11.21 -0.08 9.59
N ASP A 156 11.36 -1.37 9.89
CA ASP A 156 10.27 -2.20 10.42
C ASP A 156 9.87 -1.76 11.84
N ALA A 157 10.77 -1.11 12.59
CA ALA A 157 10.47 -0.50 13.90
C ALA A 157 9.70 0.83 13.81
N TYR A 158 9.73 1.49 12.65
CA TYR A 158 9.05 2.78 12.38
C TYR A 158 7.96 2.69 11.31
N TYR A 159 7.67 1.49 10.79
CA TYR A 159 6.78 1.16 9.67
C TYR A 159 5.46 1.97 9.64
N ASP A 160 4.72 1.98 10.75
CA ASP A 160 3.42 2.68 10.90
C ASP A 160 3.50 4.22 10.83
N SER A 161 4.71 4.78 10.93
CA SER A 161 4.98 6.22 10.84
C SER A 161 5.69 6.65 9.55
N ILE A 162 6.19 5.68 8.77
CA ILE A 162 6.82 5.89 7.46
C ILE A 162 5.77 5.74 6.35
N LEU A 163 5.03 4.63 6.35
CA LEU A 163 4.02 4.34 5.32
C LEU A 163 2.68 4.98 5.63
N SER A 164 2.02 5.51 4.59
CA SER A 164 0.62 5.93 4.66
C SER A 164 -0.33 4.75 4.85
N GLU A 165 -1.57 5.02 5.30
CA GLU A 165 -2.61 3.98 5.41
C GLU A 165 -2.91 3.31 4.06
N THR A 166 -2.77 4.02 2.94
CA THR A 166 -2.91 3.47 1.58
C THR A 166 -1.81 2.46 1.27
N GLU A 167 -0.55 2.83 1.53
CA GLU A 167 0.61 1.94 1.30
C GLU A 167 0.57 0.72 2.21
N LYS A 168 0.17 0.88 3.48
CA LYS A 168 -0.01 -0.24 4.42
C LYS A 168 -1.11 -1.20 3.96
N ALA A 169 -2.25 -0.68 3.49
CA ALA A 169 -3.32 -1.51 2.93
C ALA A 169 -2.87 -2.25 1.65
N ASN A 170 -2.11 -1.59 0.78
CA ASN A 170 -1.58 -2.19 -0.44
C ASN A 170 -0.56 -3.30 -0.14
N VAL A 171 0.37 -3.09 0.80
CA VAL A 171 1.33 -4.13 1.25
C VAL A 171 0.58 -5.35 1.81
N GLN A 172 -0.43 -5.15 2.66
CA GLN A 172 -1.24 -6.23 3.22
C GLN A 172 -2.04 -6.99 2.15
N LEU A 173 -2.56 -6.30 1.14
CA LEU A 173 -3.25 -6.93 0.02
C LEU A 173 -2.30 -7.78 -0.82
N ILE A 174 -1.12 -7.26 -1.18
CA ILE A 174 -0.11 -8.00 -1.94
C ILE A 174 0.39 -9.23 -1.17
N GLN A 175 0.66 -9.09 0.14
CA GLN A 175 1.00 -10.22 1.03
C GLN A 175 -0.08 -11.31 1.01
N SER A 176 -1.35 -10.93 0.99
CA SER A 176 -2.47 -11.88 0.93
C SER A 176 -2.50 -12.65 -0.40
N MET A 177 -2.21 -11.98 -1.52
CA MET A 177 -2.14 -12.60 -2.84
C MET A 177 -0.96 -13.57 -2.97
N GLU A 178 0.21 -13.22 -2.43
CA GLU A 178 1.38 -14.13 -2.36
C GLU A 178 1.02 -15.44 -1.64
N THR A 179 0.44 -15.36 -0.43
CA THR A 179 0.07 -16.55 0.36
C THR A 179 -1.03 -17.39 -0.31
N MET A 180 -1.98 -16.77 -1.01
CA MET A 180 -2.99 -17.52 -1.77
C MET A 180 -2.36 -18.35 -2.91
N GLY A 181 -1.45 -17.74 -3.68
CA GLY A 181 -0.76 -18.41 -4.79
C GLY A 181 0.08 -19.61 -4.33
N GLU A 182 0.69 -19.55 -3.15
CA GLU A 182 1.39 -20.70 -2.56
C GLU A 182 0.44 -21.88 -2.29
N THR A 183 -0.75 -21.63 -1.71
CA THR A 183 -1.66 -22.70 -1.30
C THR A 183 -2.19 -23.55 -2.46
N GLU A 184 -2.60 -22.95 -3.59
CA GLU A 184 -3.16 -23.70 -4.72
C GLU A 184 -2.15 -24.68 -5.34
N THR A 185 -0.85 -24.40 -5.26
CA THR A 185 0.20 -25.30 -5.78
C THR A 185 0.41 -26.57 -4.96
N THR A 186 -0.16 -26.66 -3.75
CA THR A 186 0.06 -27.79 -2.83
C THR A 186 -1.04 -28.86 -2.86
N GLU A 187 -2.17 -28.62 -3.53
CA GLU A 187 -3.33 -29.53 -3.54
C GLU A 187 -3.41 -30.43 -4.79
N THR A 188 -2.34 -30.52 -5.62
CA THR A 188 -2.36 -31.26 -6.90
C THR A 188 -1.49 -32.53 -6.99
N GLU A 189 -0.95 -33.03 -5.88
CA GLU A 189 -0.16 -34.29 -5.83
C GLU A 189 -0.73 -35.35 -4.84
N GLU A 190 -1.89 -35.93 -5.15
CA GLU A 190 -2.36 -37.25 -4.64
C GLU A 190 -2.97 -38.12 -5.76
#